data_AF-A0A7J8H184-F1
#
_entry.id   AF-A0A7J8H184-F1
#
_cell.length_a   1.000
_cell.length_b   1.000
_cell.length_c   1.000
_cell.angle_alpha   90.00
_cell.angle_beta   90.00
_cell.angle_gamma   90.00
#
_symmetry.space_group_name_H-M   'P 1'
#
loop_
_entity.id
_entity.type
_entity.pdbx_description
1 polymer ?
#
loop_
_entity_poly.entity_id
_entity_poly.type
_entity_poly.pdbx_seq_one_letter_code
_entity_poly.pdbx_strand_id
1 'polypeptide(L)'
;MFPAAKRCPALEVTWPEVEVPLNGTLTLSCTACSRFPHFSILYWLGNGSFIEHLPGRLREGSTSRERRGTSTQLWKALVLEELSPALRSTNFSCVFADPEHTVQRHVVLAQCLAGLRTVVPTTQEAPQRVPSASPS
;
A
#
# COMPACT_ATOMS: atom_id res chain seq x y z
N MET A 1 -10.00 17.62 -18.68
CA MET A 1 -9.25 16.41 -19.09
C MET A 1 -9.75 15.27 -18.22
N PHE A 2 -10.58 14.36 -18.75
CA PHE A 2 -10.94 13.15 -18.01
C PHE A 2 -9.70 12.25 -17.92
N PRO A 3 -9.45 11.56 -16.79
CA PRO A 3 -8.32 10.64 -16.71
C PRO A 3 -8.45 9.61 -17.84
N ALA A 4 -7.34 9.34 -18.54
CA ALA A 4 -7.31 8.30 -19.56
C ALA A 4 -7.83 6.98 -18.94
N ALA A 5 -8.73 6.30 -19.64
CA ALA A 5 -9.24 5.02 -19.18
C ALA A 5 -8.06 4.06 -18.98
N LYS A 6 -7.78 3.69 -17.71
CA LYS A 6 -6.70 2.75 -17.39
C LYS A 6 -6.99 1.41 -18.08
N ARG A 7 -6.02 0.86 -18.81
CA ARG A 7 -6.15 -0.44 -19.47
C ARG A 7 -5.91 -1.54 -18.43
N CYS A 8 -6.76 -2.57 -18.43
CA CYS A 8 -6.53 -3.75 -17.60
C CYS A 8 -5.17 -4.39 -17.92
N PRO A 9 -4.44 -4.89 -16.91
CA PRO A 9 -4.93 -5.19 -15.56
C PRO A 9 -4.93 -4.02 -14.56
N ALA A 10 -4.30 -2.89 -14.90
CA ALA A 10 -4.22 -1.69 -14.05
C ALA A 10 -3.92 -2.00 -12.56
N LEU A 11 -2.99 -2.94 -12.31
CA LEU A 11 -2.67 -3.42 -10.97
C LEU A 11 -2.03 -2.31 -10.14
N GLU A 12 -2.67 -1.95 -9.04
CA GLU A 12 -2.23 -0.89 -8.13
C GLU A 12 -2.30 -1.35 -6.69
N VAL A 13 -1.29 -0.98 -5.92
CA VAL A 13 -1.25 -1.15 -4.47
C VAL A 13 -1.25 0.24 -3.85
N THR A 14 -2.20 0.49 -2.96
CA THR A 14 -2.27 1.70 -2.16
C THR A 14 -2.04 1.37 -0.70
N TRP A 15 -1.45 2.33 -0.01
CA TRP A 15 -1.16 2.29 1.41
C TRP A 15 -1.66 3.62 1.99
N PRO A 16 -2.09 3.67 3.26
CA PRO A 16 -2.70 4.86 3.84
C PRO A 16 -1.66 5.96 4.03
N GLU A 17 -1.91 7.14 3.47
CA GLU A 17 -1.00 8.30 3.50
C GLU A 17 -0.84 8.93 4.89
N VAL A 18 -1.63 8.50 5.88
CA VAL A 18 -1.56 9.00 7.27
C VAL A 18 -0.53 8.18 8.05
N GLU A 19 0.23 8.84 8.93
CA GLU A 19 1.13 8.15 9.85
C GLU A 19 0.37 7.10 10.67
N VAL A 20 0.76 5.83 10.49
CA VAL A 20 0.18 4.73 11.26
C VAL A 20 0.97 4.57 12.55
N PRO A 21 0.30 4.59 13.72
CA PRO A 21 0.97 4.33 14.99
C PRO A 21 1.75 3.01 14.92
N LEU A 22 2.90 2.94 15.57
CA LEU A 22 3.75 1.73 15.57
C LEU A 22 3.01 0.45 16.02
N ASN A 23 1.93 0.60 16.78
CA ASN A 23 1.07 -0.49 17.28
C ASN A 23 -0.36 -0.44 16.68
N GLY A 24 -0.54 0.34 15.61
CA GLY A 24 -1.82 0.49 14.94
C GLY A 24 -2.06 -0.62 13.92
N THR A 25 -3.33 -0.81 13.58
CA THR A 25 -3.72 -1.62 12.42
C THR A 25 -3.43 -0.84 11.13
N LEU A 26 -2.70 -1.46 10.21
CA LEU A 26 -2.42 -0.94 8.88
C LEU A 26 -3.19 -1.78 7.86
N THR A 27 -3.83 -1.14 6.89
CA THR A 27 -4.46 -1.85 5.77
C THR A 27 -3.83 -1.41 4.46
N LEU A 28 -3.23 -2.36 3.75
CA LEU A 28 -2.86 -2.20 2.35
C LEU A 28 -4.05 -2.58 1.47
N SER A 29 -4.27 -1.85 0.39
CA SER A 29 -5.31 -2.16 -0.58
C SER A 29 -4.67 -2.47 -1.92
N CYS A 30 -5.13 -3.53 -2.56
CA CYS A 30 -4.75 -3.87 -3.92
C CYS A 30 -5.98 -3.83 -4.83
N THR A 31 -5.81 -3.26 -6.01
CA THR A 31 -6.85 -3.15 -7.03
C THR A 31 -6.33 -3.60 -8.39
N ALA A 32 -7.19 -4.26 -9.16
CA ALA A 32 -6.92 -4.64 -10.54
C ALA A 32 -8.23 -4.66 -11.33
N CYS A 33 -8.16 -4.73 -12.66
CA CYS A 33 -9.30 -5.03 -13.49
C CYS A 33 -9.04 -6.19 -14.45
N SER A 34 -10.09 -6.91 -14.81
CA SER A 34 -10.02 -8.00 -15.80
C SER A 34 -11.17 -7.90 -16.78
N ARG A 35 -10.94 -8.40 -18.00
CA ARG A 35 -12.01 -8.66 -18.97
C ARG A 35 -12.65 -10.04 -18.76
N PHE A 36 -12.10 -10.86 -17.86
CA PHE A 36 -12.54 -12.21 -17.55
C PHE A 36 -13.20 -12.25 -16.15
N PRO A 37 -14.52 -11.99 -16.06
CA PRO A 37 -15.22 -11.80 -14.77
C PRO A 37 -15.19 -13.03 -13.86
N HIS A 38 -15.08 -14.23 -14.43
CA HIS A 38 -15.12 -15.50 -13.70
C HIS A 38 -13.75 -16.20 -13.62
N PHE A 39 -12.77 -15.75 -14.40
CA PHE A 39 -11.45 -16.37 -14.51
C PHE A 39 -10.39 -15.34 -14.14
N SER A 40 -10.48 -14.79 -12.94
CA SER A 40 -9.46 -13.89 -12.43
C SER A 40 -9.28 -14.04 -10.92
N ILE A 41 -8.03 -13.94 -10.49
CA ILE A 41 -7.63 -14.00 -9.08
C ILE A 41 -6.76 -12.79 -8.74
N LEU A 42 -6.94 -12.32 -7.51
CA LEU A 42 -6.14 -11.29 -6.88
C LEU A 42 -5.75 -11.85 -5.52
N TYR A 43 -4.47 -11.84 -5.15
CA TYR A 43 -3.99 -12.36 -3.87
C TYR A 43 -2.70 -11.66 -3.44
N TRP A 44 -2.30 -11.87 -2.20
CA TRP A 44 -1.13 -11.30 -1.58
C TRP A 44 -0.08 -12.36 -1.27
N LEU A 45 1.18 -11.95 -1.37
CA LEU A 45 2.35 -12.69 -0.92
C LEU A 45 3.18 -11.80 -0.01
N GLY A 46 3.94 -12.38 0.91
CA GLY A 46 5.02 -11.71 1.62
C GLY A 46 6.29 -12.54 1.50
N ASN A 47 7.38 -11.92 1.04
CA ASN A 47 8.64 -12.59 0.71
C ASN A 47 8.46 -13.84 -0.18
N GLY A 48 7.48 -13.81 -1.09
CA GLY A 48 7.16 -14.91 -1.99
C GLY A 48 6.30 -16.04 -1.39
N SER A 49 5.93 -15.96 -0.11
CA SER A 49 5.05 -16.93 0.55
C SER A 49 3.62 -16.39 0.68
N PHE A 50 2.63 -17.29 0.69
CA PHE A 50 1.25 -16.94 1.03
C PHE A 50 1.14 -16.35 2.44
N ILE A 51 0.15 -15.48 2.64
CA ILE A 51 0.01 -14.67 3.86
C ILE A 51 -0.21 -15.54 5.10
N GLU A 52 -0.98 -16.61 4.98
CA GLU A 52 -1.26 -17.58 6.06
C GLU A 52 -0.02 -18.33 6.56
N HIS A 53 1.09 -18.32 5.81
CA HIS A 53 2.35 -18.94 6.22
C HIS A 53 3.33 -17.94 6.85
N LEU A 54 3.02 -16.65 6.87
CA LEU A 54 3.88 -15.64 7.47
C LEU A 54 3.64 -15.53 8.98
N PRO A 55 4.70 -15.30 9.77
CA PRO A 55 4.53 -15.02 11.20
C PRO A 55 3.94 -13.63 11.44
N GLY A 56 3.24 -13.48 12.55
CA GLY A 56 2.67 -12.20 13.01
C GLY A 56 1.16 -12.11 12.84
N ARG A 57 0.59 -10.96 13.21
CA ARG A 57 -0.85 -10.71 13.10
C ARG A 57 -1.18 -9.99 11.81
N LEU A 58 -1.32 -10.76 10.74
CA LEU A 58 -1.72 -10.27 9.42
C LEU A 58 -2.76 -11.20 8.80
N ARG A 59 -3.65 -10.64 7.99
CA ARG A 59 -4.70 -11.40 7.30
C ARG A 59 -4.99 -10.83 5.92
N GLU A 60 -5.16 -11.73 4.97
CA GLU A 60 -5.70 -11.40 3.67
C GLU A 60 -7.23 -11.30 3.76
N GLY A 61 -7.81 -10.19 3.27
CA GLY A 61 -9.27 -10.03 3.19
C GLY A 61 -9.88 -10.76 2.00
N SER A 62 -11.21 -10.93 1.99
CA SER A 62 -11.93 -11.48 0.84
C SER A 62 -11.74 -10.62 -0.42
N THR A 63 -11.69 -11.25 -1.60
CA THR A 63 -11.72 -10.53 -2.87
C THR A 63 -13.10 -9.96 -3.10
N SER A 64 -13.21 -8.64 -3.20
CA SER A 64 -14.45 -7.98 -3.64
C SER A 64 -14.39 -7.77 -5.16
N ARG A 65 -15.55 -7.79 -5.83
CA ARG A 65 -15.66 -7.69 -7.29
C ARG A 65 -16.84 -6.80 -7.69
N GLU A 66 -16.67 -5.92 -8.67
CA GLU A 66 -17.74 -5.12 -9.27
C GLU A 66 -17.59 -5.07 -10.78
N ARG A 67 -18.69 -5.29 -11.50
CA ARG A 67 -18.72 -5.16 -12.95
C ARG A 67 -18.81 -3.68 -13.33
N ARG A 68 -17.84 -3.19 -14.11
CA ARG A 68 -17.82 -1.84 -14.70
C ARG A 68 -17.68 -1.95 -16.21
N GLY A 69 -18.80 -1.74 -16.92
CA GLY A 69 -18.86 -1.87 -18.37
C GLY A 69 -18.49 -3.27 -18.85
N THR A 70 -17.42 -3.37 -19.63
CA THR A 70 -16.89 -4.63 -20.19
C THR A 70 -15.84 -5.31 -19.31
N SER A 71 -15.50 -4.71 -18.16
CA SER A 71 -14.51 -5.24 -17.22
C SER A 71 -15.10 -5.50 -15.84
N THR A 72 -14.41 -6.31 -15.06
CA THR A 72 -14.62 -6.48 -13.62
C THR A 72 -13.48 -5.81 -12.89
N GLN A 73 -13.80 -4.93 -11.96
CA GLN A 73 -12.85 -4.41 -10.99
C GLN A 73 -12.75 -5.40 -9.83
N LEU A 74 -11.53 -5.67 -9.39
CA LEU A 74 -11.21 -6.50 -8.23
C LEU A 74 -10.50 -5.65 -7.19
N TRP A 75 -10.79 -5.92 -5.93
CA TRP A 75 -10.09 -5.31 -4.81
C TRP A 75 -9.87 -6.32 -3.69
N LYS A 76 -8.72 -6.24 -3.04
CA LYS A 76 -8.37 -7.11 -1.93
C LYS A 76 -7.49 -6.38 -0.92
N ALA A 77 -7.92 -6.39 0.34
CA ALA A 77 -7.18 -5.81 1.44
C ALA A 77 -6.16 -6.81 2.02
N LEU A 78 -5.03 -6.30 2.48
CA LEU A 78 -4.13 -6.99 3.40
C LEU A 78 -4.09 -6.18 4.69
N VAL A 79 -4.58 -6.78 5.77
CA VAL A 79 -4.67 -6.13 7.09
C VAL A 79 -3.54 -6.63 7.96
N LEU A 80 -2.70 -5.71 8.41
CA LEU A 80 -1.67 -5.94 9.41
C LEU A 80 -2.22 -5.39 10.72
N GLU A 81 -2.64 -6.27 11.62
CA GLU A 81 -3.26 -5.88 12.89
C GLU A 81 -2.23 -5.32 13.87
N GLU A 82 -0.97 -5.70 13.69
CA GLU A 82 0.18 -5.23 14.48
C GLU A 82 1.39 -5.01 13.55
N LEU A 83 1.99 -3.82 13.60
CA LEU A 83 3.10 -3.44 12.73
C LEU A 83 4.48 -3.78 13.35
N SER A 84 4.81 -5.07 13.37
CA SER A 84 6.11 -5.55 13.90
C SER A 84 7.30 -5.15 13.02
N PRO A 85 8.54 -5.11 13.56
CA PRO A 85 9.76 -4.84 12.76
C PRO A 85 9.95 -5.79 11.57
N ALA A 86 9.58 -7.06 11.74
CA ALA A 86 9.63 -8.05 10.67
C ALA A 86 8.66 -7.68 9.55
N LEU A 87 7.39 -7.40 9.87
CA LEU A 87 6.37 -7.03 8.90
C LEU A 87 6.67 -5.71 8.19
N ARG A 88 7.34 -4.75 8.85
CA ARG A 88 7.79 -3.50 8.20
C ARG A 88 8.81 -3.75 7.09
N SER A 89 9.61 -4.79 7.23
CA SER A 89 10.68 -5.15 6.30
C SER A 89 10.26 -6.21 5.28
N THR A 90 9.07 -6.80 5.45
CA THR A 90 8.52 -7.77 4.51
C THR A 90 8.26 -7.12 3.15
N ASN A 91 8.69 -7.81 2.09
CA ASN A 91 8.33 -7.46 0.72
C ASN A 91 6.97 -8.07 0.39
N PHE A 92 5.92 -7.27 0.58
CA PHE A 92 4.58 -7.68 0.17
C PHE A 92 4.42 -7.52 -1.33
N SER A 93 3.73 -8.46 -1.93
CA SER A 93 3.41 -8.43 -3.36
C SER A 93 1.92 -8.68 -3.51
N CYS A 94 1.22 -7.76 -4.17
CA CYS A 94 -0.09 -8.11 -4.69
C CYS A 94 0.09 -8.73 -6.07
N VAL A 95 -0.54 -9.88 -6.30
CA VAL A 95 -0.48 -10.63 -7.56
C VAL A 95 -1.87 -10.70 -8.16
N PHE A 96 -1.94 -10.39 -9.46
CA PHE A 96 -3.13 -10.55 -10.27
C PHE A 96 -2.85 -11.53 -11.39
N ALA A 97 -3.78 -12.46 -11.62
CA ALA A 97 -3.75 -13.35 -12.76
C ALA A 97 -5.14 -13.52 -13.40
N ASP A 98 -5.16 -13.53 -14.72
CA ASP A 98 -6.29 -13.89 -15.58
C ASP A 98 -5.77 -14.65 -16.83
N PRO A 99 -6.62 -15.12 -17.77
CA PRO A 99 -6.17 -15.84 -18.96
C PRO A 99 -5.14 -15.12 -19.83
N GLU A 100 -5.04 -13.79 -19.76
CA GLU A 100 -4.13 -13.00 -20.60
C GLU A 100 -2.90 -12.50 -19.83
N HIS A 101 -3.00 -12.30 -18.52
CA HIS A 101 -1.98 -11.62 -17.74
C HIS A 101 -1.64 -12.37 -16.45
N THR A 102 -0.37 -12.29 -16.06
CA THR A 102 0.07 -12.51 -14.68
C THR A 102 1.03 -11.39 -14.33
N VAL A 103 0.61 -10.52 -13.40
CA VAL A 103 1.39 -9.35 -12.99
C VAL A 103 1.41 -9.23 -11.48
N GLN A 104 2.48 -8.65 -10.94
CA GLN A 104 2.62 -8.40 -9.51
C GLN A 104 3.16 -7.01 -9.22
N ARG A 105 2.76 -6.44 -8.09
CA ARG A 105 3.23 -5.14 -7.61
C ARG A 105 3.73 -5.27 -6.17
N HIS A 106 4.97 -4.87 -5.96
CA HIS A 106 5.64 -4.94 -4.67
C HIS A 106 5.40 -3.70 -3.83
N VAL A 107 5.35 -3.87 -2.51
CA VAL A 107 5.34 -2.80 -1.52
C VAL A 107 6.11 -3.24 -0.28
N VAL A 108 6.99 -2.36 0.20
CA VAL A 108 7.74 -2.53 1.45
C VAL A 108 7.38 -1.39 2.38
N LEU A 109 6.81 -1.70 3.53
CA LEU A 109 6.24 -0.69 4.44
C LEU A 109 7.29 0.28 4.98
N ALA A 110 8.49 -0.20 5.27
CA ALA A 110 9.60 0.64 5.70
C ALA A 110 9.93 1.75 4.67
N GLN A 111 9.77 1.47 3.37
CA GLN A 111 10.02 2.45 2.30
C GLN A 111 8.89 3.47 2.21
N CYS A 112 7.64 3.05 2.34
CA CYS A 112 6.48 3.95 2.40
C CYS A 112 6.57 4.93 3.58
N LEU A 113 6.91 4.41 4.77
CA LEU A 113 7.09 5.21 5.98
C LEU A 113 8.25 6.20 5.86
N ALA A 114 9.36 5.80 5.22
CA ALA A 114 10.48 6.71 4.95
C ALA A 114 10.09 7.81 3.95
N GLY A 115 9.31 7.47 2.92
CA GLY A 115 8.81 8.42 1.93
C GLY A 115 7.90 9.50 2.54
N LEU A 116 7.07 9.16 3.54
CA LEU A 116 6.27 10.14 4.28
C LEU A 116 7.13 11.17 5.01
N ARG A 117 8.16 10.70 5.71
CA ARG A 117 9.05 11.56 6.49
C ARG A 117 9.76 12.59 5.62
N THR A 118 10.02 12.27 4.36
CA THR A 118 10.62 13.22 3.40
C THR A 118 9.63 14.23 2.80
N VAL A 119 8.33 13.93 2.79
CA VAL A 119 7.30 14.82 2.23
C VAL A 119 6.79 15.82 3.27
N VAL A 120 6.81 15.47 4.56
CA VAL A 120 6.57 16.45 5.63
C VAL A 120 7.70 17.49 5.56
N PRO A 121 7.42 18.77 5.27
CA PRO A 121 8.46 19.78 5.28
C PRO A 121 8.99 19.85 6.70
N THR A 122 10.29 19.61 6.84
CA THR A 122 11.02 19.96 8.05
C THR A 122 10.85 21.46 8.23
N THR A 123 9.88 21.88 9.04
CA THR A 123 9.85 23.25 9.56
C THR A 123 11.12 23.38 10.39
N GLN A 124 12.17 23.89 9.76
CA GLN A 124 13.40 24.26 10.44
C GLN A 124 13.03 25.32 11.45
N GLU A 125 12.94 24.93 12.72
CA GLU A 125 13.00 25.86 13.83
C GLU A 125 14.41 26.44 13.84
N ALA A 126 14.57 27.57 13.14
CA ALA A 126 15.78 28.36 13.19
C ALA A 126 15.95 28.89 14.63
N PRO A 127 17.13 28.71 15.26
CA PRO A 127 17.37 29.30 16.58
C PRO A 127 17.33 30.82 16.46
N GLN A 128 16.31 31.46 17.05
CA GLN A 128 16.30 32.92 17.15
C GLN A 128 17.41 33.37 18.10
N ARG A 129 18.44 33.97 17.49
CA ARG A 129 19.55 34.63 18.15
C ARG A 129 19.02 35.79 18.99
N VAL A 130 19.17 35.70 20.31
CA VAL A 130 18.82 36.77 21.25
C VAL A 130 19.66 38.02 20.93
N PRO A 131 19.07 39.21 20.73
CA PRO A 131 19.83 40.45 20.69
C PRO A 131 20.20 40.86 22.11
N SER A 132 21.50 40.98 22.35
CA SER A 132 22.08 41.54 23.57
C SER A 132 21.65 42.99 23.71
N ALA A 133 21.07 43.34 24.86
CA ALA A 133 20.86 44.72 25.26
C ALA A 133 22.22 45.42 25.48
N SER A 134 22.35 46.67 25.07
CA SER A 134 23.22 47.64 25.73
C SER A 134 22.74 49.08 25.48
N PRO A 135 23.04 50.00 26.42
CA PRO A 135 22.29 51.23 26.63
C PRO A 135 23.00 52.46 26.04
N SER A 136 22.23 53.51 25.73
CA SER A 136 22.57 54.94 25.90
C SER A 136 21.34 55.79 25.55
#